data_AF-A0A4R9PIR7-F1
#
_entry.id   AF-A0A4R9PIR7-F1
#
_cell.length_a   1.000
_cell.length_b   1.000
_cell.length_c   1.000
_cell.angle_alpha   90.00
_cell.angle_beta   90.00
_cell.angle_gamma   90.00
#
_symmetry.space_group_name_H-M   'P 1'
#
loop_
_entity.id
_entity.type
_entity.pdbx_description
1 polymer ?
#
loop_
_entity_poly.entity_id
_entity_poly.type
_entity_poly.pdbx_seq_one_letter_code
_entity_poly.pdbx_strand_id
1 'polypeptide(L)'
;ENLLPSAPANEPEAPSSMKPLQPPSASVPIIRKIIAQMESEDGWVPLGAVGTQLANLASDFDPRTFGFRKLSDLVRKTNAFEIDRPEGGTLRIRIKPEAARRGG
;
A
#
# COMPACT_ATOMS: atom_id res chain seq x y z
N GLU A 1 8.91 21.90 -31.38
CA GLU A 1 8.82 20.49 -30.94
C GLU A 1 9.92 20.21 -29.93
N ASN A 2 9.59 19.69 -28.76
CA ASN A 2 10.56 18.94 -27.98
C ASN A 2 9.81 17.78 -27.30
N LEU A 3 10.40 16.61 -27.41
CA LEU A 3 9.76 15.31 -27.34
C LEU A 3 9.56 14.85 -25.89
N LEU A 4 8.44 14.18 -25.64
CA LEU A 4 8.18 13.39 -24.44
C LEU A 4 9.23 12.26 -24.32
N PRO A 5 9.65 11.93 -23.09
CA PRO A 5 9.94 10.56 -22.72
C PRO A 5 8.86 10.00 -21.78
N SER A 6 8.41 8.79 -22.10
CA SER A 6 7.42 8.00 -21.37
C SER A 6 8.07 7.09 -20.31
N ALA A 7 7.52 7.14 -19.08
CA ALA A 7 7.38 6.09 -18.05
C ALA A 7 8.62 5.50 -17.31
N PRO A 8 8.47 4.95 -16.07
CA PRO A 8 7.28 4.82 -15.22
C PRO A 8 7.40 5.54 -13.84
N ALA A 9 6.25 5.86 -13.26
CA ALA A 9 6.10 6.44 -11.92
C ALA A 9 6.56 5.48 -10.79
N ASN A 10 7.86 5.51 -10.48
CA ASN A 10 8.44 4.76 -9.37
C ASN A 10 9.21 5.62 -8.36
N GLU A 11 9.12 6.95 -8.48
CA GLU A 11 9.46 7.85 -7.37
C GLU A 11 8.27 7.90 -6.40
N PRO A 12 8.48 7.78 -5.09
CA PRO A 12 7.44 8.09 -4.13
C PRO A 12 7.16 9.59 -4.26
N GLU A 13 6.17 9.94 -5.09
CA GLU A 13 5.65 11.30 -5.21
C GLU A 13 5.53 11.86 -3.78
N ALA A 14 6.28 12.92 -3.54
CA ALA A 14 6.30 13.62 -2.27
C ALA A 14 4.87 13.84 -1.78
N PRO A 15 4.60 13.71 -0.46
CA PRO A 15 3.26 13.86 0.07
C PRO A 15 2.68 15.18 -0.44
N SER A 16 1.53 15.09 -1.12
CA SER A 16 0.71 16.23 -1.52
C SER A 16 0.70 17.21 -0.33
N SER A 17 0.93 18.51 -0.56
CA SER A 17 1.23 19.58 0.43
C SER A 17 0.29 19.76 1.64
N MET A 18 -0.60 18.81 1.93
CA MET A 18 -1.37 18.69 3.16
C MET A 18 -0.52 18.01 4.24
N LYS A 19 -0.42 18.66 5.40
CA LYS A 19 0.22 18.09 6.58
C LYS A 19 -0.53 16.80 6.97
N PRO A 20 0.13 15.62 6.97
CA PRO A 20 -0.54 14.38 7.34
C PRO A 20 -1.04 14.45 8.79
N LEU A 21 -2.29 14.05 9.00
CA LEU A 21 -2.93 14.01 10.31
C LEU A 21 -2.45 12.80 11.13
N GLN A 22 -2.05 11.72 10.44
CA GLN A 22 -1.58 10.49 11.05
C GLN A 22 -0.31 9.96 10.39
N PRO A 23 0.56 9.25 11.14
CA PRO A 23 1.75 8.62 10.56
C PRO A 23 1.36 7.44 9.67
N PRO A 24 2.06 7.21 8.54
CA PRO A 24 1.79 6.07 7.64
C PRO A 24 1.78 4.73 8.37
N SER A 25 2.65 4.54 9.37
CA SER A 25 2.76 3.33 10.17
C SER A 25 1.47 2.96 10.92
N ALA A 26 0.60 3.93 11.23
CA ALA A 26 -0.69 3.66 11.87
C ALA A 26 -1.69 2.94 10.94
N SER A 27 -1.48 3.00 9.61
CA SER A 27 -2.27 2.23 8.65
C SER A 27 -1.92 0.73 8.62
N VAL A 28 -0.72 0.36 9.06
CA VAL A 28 -0.19 -1.02 9.01
C VAL A 28 -1.09 -2.03 9.74
N PRO A 29 -1.47 -1.85 11.02
CA PRO A 29 -2.29 -2.83 11.72
C PRO A 29 -3.66 -3.04 11.05
N ILE A 30 -4.23 -1.98 10.49
CA ILE A 30 -5.53 -2.02 9.80
C ILE A 30 -5.40 -2.85 8.52
N ILE A 31 -4.44 -2.51 7.67
CA ILE A 31 -4.20 -3.21 6.41
C ILE A 31 -3.82 -4.68 6.67
N ARG A 32 -2.97 -4.98 7.67
CA ARG A 32 -2.64 -6.36 8.06
C ARG A 32 -3.88 -7.16 8.45
N LYS A 33 -4.80 -6.56 9.21
CA LYS A 33 -6.06 -7.21 9.59
C LYS A 33 -6.88 -7.55 8.35
N ILE A 34 -7.01 -6.61 7.40
CA ILE A 34 -7.74 -6.86 6.14
C ILE A 34 -7.11 -8.01 5.36
N ILE A 35 -5.79 -7.99 5.14
CA ILE A 35 -5.09 -9.05 4.40
C ILE A 35 -5.29 -10.41 5.10
N ALA A 36 -5.20 -10.45 6.43
CA ALA A 36 -5.39 -11.69 7.20
C ALA A 36 -6.82 -12.24 7.11
N GLN A 37 -7.82 -11.40 6.85
CA GLN A 37 -9.22 -11.83 6.65
C GLN A 37 -9.51 -12.31 5.23
N MET A 38 -8.66 -11.95 4.26
CA MET A 38 -8.84 -12.31 2.86
C MET A 38 -8.31 -13.72 2.51
N GLU A 39 -7.80 -14.47 3.50
CA GLU A 39 -7.38 -15.89 3.41
C GLU A 39 -6.96 -16.31 2.00
N SER A 40 -5.79 -15.84 1.56
CA SER A 40 -5.27 -16.12 0.21
C SER A 40 -4.24 -17.24 0.23
N GLU A 41 -4.34 -18.18 -0.70
CA GLU A 41 -3.50 -19.40 -0.77
C GLU A 41 -2.00 -19.06 -0.89
N ASP A 42 -1.63 -18.13 -1.77
CA ASP A 42 -0.24 -17.66 -1.94
C ASP A 42 0.16 -16.51 -0.99
N GLY A 43 -0.76 -16.09 -0.11
CA GLY A 43 -0.60 -14.92 0.77
C GLY A 43 -0.65 -13.56 0.05
N TRP A 44 -0.75 -13.55 -1.28
CA TRP A 44 -0.91 -12.34 -2.08
C TRP A 44 -2.38 -11.98 -2.26
N VAL A 45 -2.72 -10.72 -1.98
CA VAL A 45 -4.08 -10.19 -2.18
C VAL A 45 -4.07 -9.03 -3.17
N PRO A 46 -5.07 -8.89 -4.06
CA PRO A 46 -5.19 -7.74 -4.94
C PRO A 46 -5.38 -6.45 -4.14
N LEU A 47 -4.58 -5.41 -4.40
CA LEU A 47 -4.68 -4.12 -3.71
C LEU A 47 -6.07 -3.50 -3.89
N GLY A 48 -6.70 -3.69 -5.06
CA GLY A 48 -8.07 -3.26 -5.31
C GLY A 48 -9.06 -3.91 -4.33
N ALA A 49 -8.95 -5.23 -4.14
CA ALA A 49 -9.79 -5.97 -3.20
C ALA A 49 -9.52 -5.57 -1.74
N VAL A 50 -8.26 -5.30 -1.38
CA VAL A 50 -7.91 -4.72 -0.08
C VAL A 50 -8.59 -3.38 0.11
N GLY A 51 -8.53 -2.48 -0.88
CA GLY A 51 -9.19 -1.17 -0.82
C GLY A 51 -10.70 -1.26 -0.64
N THR A 52 -11.36 -2.21 -1.33
CA THR A 52 -12.78 -2.49 -1.14
C THR A 52 -13.10 -3.00 0.26
N GLN A 53 -12.33 -3.97 0.77
CA GLN A 53 -12.52 -4.48 2.12
C GLN A 53 -12.24 -3.43 3.20
N LEU A 54 -11.25 -2.58 2.97
CA LEU A 54 -10.92 -1.45 3.84
C LEU A 54 -12.11 -0.48 3.94
N ALA A 55 -12.74 -0.12 2.82
CA ALA A 55 -13.93 0.74 2.83
C ALA A 55 -15.13 0.10 3.56
N ASN A 56 -15.28 -1.22 3.45
CA ASN A 56 -16.37 -1.98 4.10
C ASN A 56 -16.15 -2.20 5.60
N LEU A 57 -14.92 -2.52 6.02
CA LEU A 57 -14.59 -2.90 7.40
C LEU A 57 -14.02 -1.75 8.23
N ALA A 58 -13.43 -0.75 7.58
CA ALA A 58 -12.82 0.42 8.19
C ALA A 58 -13.25 1.67 7.40
N SER A 59 -14.54 2.01 7.48
CA SER A 59 -15.10 3.16 6.74
C SER A 59 -14.47 4.51 7.13
N ASP A 60 -13.86 4.62 8.31
CA ASP A 60 -13.06 5.77 8.74
C ASP A 60 -11.64 5.80 8.14
N PHE A 61 -11.21 4.74 7.46
CA PHE A 61 -9.90 4.70 6.83
C PHE A 61 -9.90 5.55 5.55
N ASP A 62 -9.12 6.62 5.57
CA ASP A 62 -8.86 7.44 4.39
C ASP A 62 -7.33 7.63 4.20
N PRO A 63 -6.73 7.16 3.09
CA PRO A 63 -5.32 7.39 2.75
C PRO A 63 -4.88 8.86 2.83
N ARG A 64 -5.81 9.81 2.60
CA ARG A 64 -5.55 11.24 2.63
C ARG A 64 -5.24 11.76 4.03
N THR A 65 -5.77 11.12 5.08
CA THR A 65 -5.43 11.45 6.47
C THR A 65 -3.95 11.16 6.78
N PHE A 66 -3.34 10.25 6.03
CA PHE A 66 -1.92 9.92 6.08
C PHE A 66 -1.08 10.73 5.09
N GLY A 67 -1.69 11.63 4.30
CA GLY A 67 -1.01 12.45 3.28
C GLY A 67 -0.83 11.77 1.91
N PHE A 68 -1.53 10.66 1.65
CA PHE A 68 -1.43 9.92 0.38
C PHE A 68 -2.71 9.99 -0.43
N ARG A 69 -2.59 10.15 -1.75
CA ARG A 69 -3.74 10.09 -2.67
C ARG A 69 -4.14 8.67 -3.04
N LYS A 70 -3.18 7.74 -3.00
CA LYS A 70 -3.36 6.34 -3.40
C LYS A 70 -2.98 5.43 -2.25
N LEU A 71 -3.76 4.37 -2.05
CA LEU A 71 -3.46 3.32 -1.08
C LEU A 71 -2.10 2.67 -1.38
N SER A 72 -1.75 2.50 -2.65
CA SER A 72 -0.46 1.93 -3.07
C SER A 72 0.73 2.70 -2.50
N ASP A 73 0.69 4.04 -2.53
CA ASP A 73 1.79 4.88 -2.05
C ASP A 73 1.88 4.86 -0.52
N LEU A 74 0.72 4.85 0.16
CA LEU A 74 0.66 4.67 1.60
C LEU A 74 1.30 3.34 1.99
N VAL A 75 0.87 2.23 1.39
CA VAL A 75 1.40 0.89 1.64
C VAL A 75 2.90 0.84 1.37
N ARG A 76 3.38 1.39 0.24
CA ARG A 76 4.81 1.52 -0.08
C ARG A 76 5.58 2.23 1.02
N LYS A 77 5.06 3.36 1.52
CA LYS A 77 5.73 4.16 2.54
C LYS A 77 5.87 3.44 3.87
N THR A 78 4.93 2.57 4.23
CA THR A 78 5.00 1.82 5.50
C THR A 78 6.16 0.82 5.55
N ASN A 79 6.66 0.36 4.40
CA ASN A 79 7.68 -0.70 4.28
C ASN A 79 7.34 -2.00 5.04
N ALA A 80 6.06 -2.20 5.40
CA ALA A 80 5.55 -3.36 6.13
C ALA A 80 4.91 -4.42 5.22
N PHE A 81 4.76 -4.08 3.93
CA PHE A 81 4.11 -4.92 2.94
C PHE A 81 5.00 -5.07 1.72
N GLU A 82 4.97 -6.24 1.12
CA GLU A 82 5.49 -6.44 -0.23
C GLU A 82 4.41 -6.10 -1.24
N ILE A 83 4.83 -5.51 -2.36
CA ILE A 83 3.96 -5.04 -3.41
C ILE A 83 4.50 -5.59 -4.71
N ASP A 84 3.64 -6.28 -5.44
CA ASP A 84 3.98 -6.90 -6.70
C ASP A 84 2.95 -6.52 -7.77
N ARG A 85 3.43 -6.32 -9.00
CA ARG A 85 2.58 -6.02 -10.15
C ARG A 85 3.02 -6.91 -11.31
N PRO A 86 2.40 -8.09 -11.47
CA PRO A 86 2.72 -8.95 -12.60
C PRO A 86 2.34 -8.28 -13.92
N GLU A 87 3.06 -8.59 -15.00
CA GLU A 87 2.77 -8.07 -16.34
C GLU A 87 1.35 -8.45 -16.76
N GLY A 88 0.55 -7.45 -17.16
CA GLY A 88 -0.87 -7.64 -17.49
C GLY A 88 -1.80 -7.89 -16.30
N GLY A 89 -1.28 -7.96 -15.07
CA GLY A 89 -2.07 -8.23 -13.87
C GLY A 89 -2.37 -6.99 -13.00
N THR A 90 -3.14 -7.24 -11.93
CA THR A 90 -3.48 -6.22 -10.94
C THR A 90 -2.38 -6.07 -9.90
N LEU A 91 -2.24 -4.86 -9.36
CA LEU A 91 -1.34 -4.59 -8.25
C LEU A 91 -1.80 -5.42 -7.04
N ARG A 92 -0.91 -6.23 -6.48
CA ARG A 92 -1.17 -7.11 -5.33
C ARG A 92 -0.18 -6.84 -4.21
N ILE A 93 -0.60 -7.09 -2.99
CA ILE A 93 0.20 -6.88 -1.79
C ILE A 93 0.16 -8.11 -0.90
N ARG A 94 1.21 -8.29 -0.10
CA ARG A 94 1.23 -9.28 0.99
C ARG A 94 1.91 -8.70 2.22
N ILE A 95 1.64 -9.28 3.38
CA ILE A 95 2.36 -8.92 4.60
C ILE A 95 3.82 -9.33 4.41
N LYS A 96 4.75 -8.38 4.56
CA LYS A 96 6.17 -8.69 4.49
C LYS A 96 6.50 -9.59 5.68
N PRO A 97 7.00 -10.82 5.46
CA PRO A 97 7.43 -11.66 6.58
C PRO A 97 8.54 -10.92 7.31
N GLU A 98 8.47 -10.88 8.65
CA GLU A 98 9.48 -10.26 9.51
C GLU A 98 10.78 -11.08 9.55
N ALA A 99 11.23 -11.57 8.40
CA ALA A 99 12.53 -12.20 8.24
C ALA A 99 13.57 -11.09 8.11
N ALA A 100 14.25 -10.79 9.22
CA ALA A 100 15.58 -10.12 9.36
C ALA A 100 15.66 -8.94 10.36
N ARG A 101 15.15 -9.11 11.60
CA ARG A 101 15.70 -8.40 12.77
C ARG A 101 16.07 -9.32 13.95
N ARG A 102 16.46 -10.56 13.64
CA ARG A 102 17.28 -11.38 14.55
C ARG A 102 18.57 -11.76 13.83
N GLY A 103 19.60 -10.97 14.04
CA GLY A 103 20.94 -11.20 13.52
C GLY A 103 21.79 -9.94 13.72
N GLY A 104 22.43 -9.85 14.88
CA GLY A 104 23.29 -8.75 15.31
C GLY A 104 23.29 -8.64 16.83
#